data_AF-A0A5K0YEI2-F1
#
_entry.id   AF-A0A5K0YEI2-F1
#
_cell.length_a   1.000
_cell.length_b   1.000
_cell.length_c   1.000
_cell.angle_alpha   90.00
_cell.angle_beta   90.00
_cell.angle_gamma   90.00
#
_symmetry.space_group_name_H-M   'P 1'
#
loop_
_entity.id
_entity.type
_entity.pdbx_description
1 polymer ?
#
loop_
_entity_poly.entity_id
_entity_poly.type
_entity_poly.pdbx_seq_one_letter_code
_entity_poly.pdbx_strand_id
1 'polypeptide(L)'
;MDLFNKAKAVRLRSHHDKYLYAEQDEESVCQDRSGASRNARWTVELVEQRNFIRLKSCYGRYLTASNEPFLLGVTGRKVLQTLPRRLDSSVEWEPIREGFNVKLKTHYGNFLRGNGGLPPWRNSVTHDIPHRTSTQDWVLWEVDVVEIRLLEPSPSPSPTQNFLPQQDPSRQEAHV
;
A
#
# COMPACT_ATOMS: atom_id res chain seq x y z
N MET A 1 1.60 -0.74 13.45
CA MET A 1 1.70 -1.43 12.14
C MET A 1 0.42 -2.18 11.74
N ASP A 2 -0.58 -2.35 12.61
CA ASP A 2 -1.74 -3.20 12.31
C ASP A 2 -2.71 -2.70 11.24
N LEU A 3 -2.72 -1.39 10.94
CA LEU A 3 -3.68 -0.80 10.00
C LEU A 3 -3.56 -1.40 8.59
N PHE A 4 -2.33 -1.61 8.13
CA PHE A 4 -2.06 -2.15 6.80
C PHE A 4 -2.02 -3.68 6.76
N ASN A 5 -1.91 -4.34 7.91
CA ASN A 5 -1.86 -5.82 7.99
C ASN A 5 -3.13 -6.49 7.47
N LYS A 6 -4.28 -5.82 7.63
CA LYS A 6 -5.59 -6.31 7.14
C LYS A 6 -6.00 -5.68 5.83
N ALA A 7 -5.27 -4.70 5.30
CA ALA A 7 -5.64 -4.01 4.07
C ALA A 7 -4.97 -4.65 2.86
N LYS A 8 -5.77 -5.00 1.84
CA LYS A 8 -5.26 -5.42 0.53
C LYS A 8 -5.11 -4.21 -0.39
N ALA A 9 -6.05 -3.29 -0.34
CA ALA A 9 -5.97 -2.02 -1.04
C ALA A 9 -6.56 -0.88 -0.22
N VAL A 10 -6.00 0.31 -0.39
CA VAL A 10 -6.37 1.53 0.33
C VAL A 10 -6.53 2.70 -0.63
N ARG A 11 -7.16 3.77 -0.13
CA ARG A 11 -6.99 5.14 -0.62
C ARG A 11 -6.41 5.97 0.52
N LEU A 12 -5.61 6.96 0.16
CA LEU A 12 -4.96 7.84 1.12
C LEU A 12 -5.51 9.25 0.92
N ARG A 13 -6.26 9.76 1.89
CA ARG A 13 -6.84 11.11 1.86
C ARG A 13 -5.92 12.08 2.61
N SER A 14 -5.46 13.12 1.95
CA SER A 14 -4.63 14.16 2.54
C SER A 14 -5.46 15.10 3.42
N HIS A 15 -4.77 15.89 4.24
CA HIS A 15 -5.34 17.01 4.99
C HIS A 15 -6.15 18.01 4.12
N HIS A 16 -5.96 18.03 2.81
CA HIS A 16 -6.66 18.93 1.89
C HIS A 16 -7.87 18.29 1.19
N ASP A 17 -8.45 17.25 1.79
CA ASP A 17 -9.61 16.48 1.28
C ASP A 17 -9.42 16.00 -0.16
N LYS A 18 -8.21 15.57 -0.48
CA LYS A 18 -7.85 15.01 -1.79
C LYS A 18 -7.13 13.69 -1.61
N TYR A 19 -7.25 12.82 -2.60
CA TYR A 19 -6.66 11.50 -2.58
C TYR A 19 -5.31 11.48 -3.28
N LEU A 20 -4.38 10.67 -2.76
CA LEU A 20 -3.17 10.30 -3.46
C LEU A 20 -3.53 9.62 -4.79
N TYR A 21 -3.12 10.22 -5.90
CA TYR A 21 -3.62 9.89 -7.22
C TYR A 21 -2.47 9.59 -8.18
N ALA A 22 -2.50 8.41 -8.80
CA ALA A 22 -1.56 8.03 -9.85
C ALA A 22 -2.01 8.63 -11.19
N GLU A 23 -1.16 9.41 -11.85
CA GLU A 23 -1.49 10.03 -13.14
C GLU A 23 -1.42 9.04 -14.31
N GLN A 24 -2.08 9.38 -15.40
CA GLN A 24 -2.17 8.54 -16.60
C GLN A 24 -0.85 8.44 -17.38
N ASP A 25 0.08 9.37 -17.16
CA ASP A 25 1.44 9.31 -17.71
C ASP A 25 2.28 8.14 -17.12
N GLU A 26 1.75 7.44 -16.13
CA GLU A 26 2.40 6.36 -15.40
C GLU A 26 3.74 6.75 -14.77
N GLU A 27 3.95 8.05 -14.53
CA GLU A 27 5.17 8.59 -13.92
C GLU A 27 4.83 9.51 -12.76
N SER A 28 3.88 10.42 -12.97
CA SER A 28 3.52 11.44 -12.00
C SER A 28 2.54 10.94 -10.95
N VAL A 29 2.61 11.57 -9.78
CA VAL A 29 1.67 11.36 -8.68
C VAL A 29 1.21 12.73 -8.19
N CYS A 30 -0.09 12.90 -8.02
CA CYS A 30 -0.71 14.14 -7.59
C CYS A 30 -1.76 13.91 -6.50
N GLN A 31 -2.48 14.96 -6.16
CA GLN A 31 -3.69 14.92 -5.35
C GLN A 31 -4.91 15.27 -6.19
N ASP A 32 -5.95 14.43 -6.13
CA ASP A 32 -7.21 14.68 -6.84
C ASP A 32 -8.43 14.40 -5.96
N ARG A 33 -9.58 15.02 -6.26
CA ARG A 33 -10.83 14.80 -5.50
C ARG A 33 -11.55 13.50 -5.91
N SER A 34 -11.15 12.88 -7.01
CA SER A 34 -11.78 11.71 -7.61
C SER A 34 -11.46 10.41 -6.85
N GLY A 35 -11.82 10.36 -5.57
CA GLY A 35 -11.57 9.20 -4.71
C GLY A 35 -12.15 7.90 -5.24
N ALA A 36 -13.27 7.93 -5.97
CA ALA A 36 -13.87 6.74 -6.57
C ALA A 36 -13.05 6.13 -7.71
N SER A 37 -12.13 6.89 -8.31
CA SER A 37 -11.29 6.44 -9.42
C SER A 37 -10.35 5.31 -9.02
N ARG A 38 -10.03 4.44 -9.98
CA ARG A 38 -9.00 3.40 -9.80
C ARG A 38 -7.62 4.01 -9.55
N ASN A 39 -7.38 5.22 -10.05
CA ASN A 39 -6.12 5.93 -9.91
C ASN A 39 -5.84 6.37 -8.45
N ALA A 40 -6.89 6.49 -7.64
CA ALA A 40 -6.77 6.75 -6.20
C ALA A 40 -6.54 5.47 -5.37
N ARG A 41 -6.69 4.28 -5.97
CA ARG A 41 -6.55 2.99 -5.29
C ARG A 41 -5.10 2.52 -5.35
N TRP A 42 -4.55 2.22 -4.18
CA TRP A 42 -3.20 1.70 -4.01
C TRP A 42 -3.26 0.32 -3.37
N THR A 43 -2.69 -0.67 -4.04
CA THR A 43 -2.52 -2.02 -3.50
C THR A 43 -1.39 -1.99 -2.48
N VAL A 44 -1.63 -2.59 -1.32
CA VAL A 44 -0.68 -2.63 -0.21
C VAL A 44 0.09 -3.94 -0.28
N GLU A 45 1.41 -3.86 -0.40
CA GLU A 45 2.32 -4.99 -0.25
C GLU A 45 3.10 -4.81 1.05
N LEU A 46 3.11 -5.85 1.91
CA LEU A 46 3.84 -5.80 3.18
C LEU A 46 5.29 -6.22 2.91
N VAL A 47 6.25 -5.45 3.42
CA VAL A 47 7.65 -5.85 3.41
C VAL A 47 7.91 -6.65 4.67
N GLU A 48 8.09 -7.96 4.51
CA GLU A 48 8.37 -8.87 5.61
C GLU A 48 9.59 -8.39 6.40
N GLN A 49 9.56 -8.62 7.72
CA GLN A 49 10.66 -8.37 8.66
C GLN A 49 11.03 -6.89 8.94
N ARG A 50 10.51 -5.89 8.21
CA ARG A 50 11.01 -4.51 8.32
C ARG A 50 10.00 -3.43 8.75
N ASN A 51 8.75 -3.75 9.00
CA ASN A 51 7.69 -2.76 9.28
C ASN A 51 7.47 -1.72 8.15
N PHE A 52 7.84 -2.03 6.91
CA PHE A 52 7.57 -1.18 5.75
C PHE A 52 6.43 -1.75 4.91
N ILE A 53 5.80 -0.85 4.16
CA ILE A 53 4.85 -1.20 3.11
C ILE A 53 5.35 -0.66 1.77
N ARG A 54 4.89 -1.30 0.69
CA ARG A 54 4.97 -0.76 -0.68
C ARG A 54 3.55 -0.51 -1.16
N LEU A 55 3.37 0.60 -1.87
CA LEU A 55 2.09 1.01 -2.43
C LEU A 55 2.15 0.92 -3.94
N LYS A 56 1.31 0.10 -4.54
CA LYS A 56 1.29 -0.15 -5.98
C LYS A 56 0.06 0.47 -6.62
N SER A 57 0.27 1.32 -7.62
CA SER A 57 -0.77 2.03 -8.36
C SER A 57 -1.59 1.09 -9.25
N CYS A 58 -2.69 1.60 -9.80
CA CYS A 58 -3.48 0.88 -10.80
C CYS A 58 -2.73 0.56 -12.10
N TYR A 59 -1.58 1.18 -12.33
CA TYR A 59 -0.69 0.94 -13.47
C TYR A 59 0.39 -0.12 -13.15
N GLY A 60 0.35 -0.72 -11.96
CA GLY A 60 1.32 -1.73 -11.54
C GLY A 60 2.68 -1.16 -11.13
N ARG A 61 2.76 0.16 -10.91
CA ARG A 61 3.98 0.87 -10.51
C ARG A 61 3.97 1.22 -9.03
N TYR A 62 5.13 1.36 -8.42
CA TYR A 62 5.25 1.64 -6.99
C TYR A 62 5.35 3.13 -6.71
N LEU A 63 4.77 3.55 -5.60
CA LEU A 63 4.96 4.89 -5.04
C LEU A 63 6.42 5.04 -4.58
N THR A 64 7.16 5.91 -5.24
CA THR A 64 8.62 6.00 -5.13
C THR A 64 9.05 7.37 -4.63
N ALA A 65 9.81 7.40 -3.55
CA ALA A 65 10.52 8.59 -3.09
C ALA A 65 11.77 8.81 -3.95
N SER A 66 11.71 9.76 -4.89
CA SER A 66 12.83 10.01 -5.81
C SER A 66 13.85 10.98 -5.19
N ASN A 67 15.04 11.05 -5.78
CA ASN A 67 16.05 12.05 -5.43
C ASN A 67 15.91 13.35 -6.24
N GLU A 68 14.89 13.45 -7.09
CA GLU A 68 14.67 14.63 -7.92
C GLU A 68 14.11 15.78 -7.09
N PRO A 69 14.74 16.97 -7.13
CA PRO A 69 14.16 18.18 -6.56
C PRO A 69 12.79 18.49 -7.19
N PHE A 70 11.83 18.98 -6.41
CA PHE A 70 10.52 19.35 -6.94
C PHE A 70 10.55 20.68 -7.71
N LEU A 71 10.99 21.77 -7.05
CA LEU A 71 11.25 23.05 -7.70
C LEU A 71 12.57 23.62 -7.18
N LEU A 72 13.16 24.54 -7.94
CA LEU A 72 14.37 25.23 -7.53
C LEU A 72 14.08 26.16 -6.34
N GLY A 73 14.92 26.12 -5.32
CA GLY A 73 14.85 27.04 -4.17
C GLY A 73 13.80 26.71 -3.10
N VAL A 74 13.12 25.56 -3.20
CA VAL A 74 12.17 25.06 -2.20
C VAL A 74 12.60 23.70 -1.67
N THR A 75 12.10 23.33 -0.50
CA THR A 75 12.34 22.00 0.09
C THR A 75 11.40 20.96 -0.53
N GLY A 76 11.75 19.69 -0.36
CA GLY A 76 10.97 18.56 -0.86
C GLY A 76 11.42 18.03 -2.21
N ARG A 77 11.31 16.71 -2.34
CA ARG A 77 11.66 15.96 -3.54
C ARG A 77 10.44 15.28 -4.13
N LYS A 78 10.48 15.00 -5.43
CA LYS A 78 9.34 14.40 -6.14
C LYS A 78 9.02 13.01 -5.59
N VAL A 79 7.74 12.72 -5.57
CA VAL A 79 7.23 11.36 -5.43
C VAL A 79 6.67 10.96 -6.78
N LEU A 80 7.09 9.81 -7.26
CA LEU A 80 6.78 9.30 -8.59
C LEU A 80 6.12 7.93 -8.49
N GLN A 81 5.60 7.43 -9.60
CA GLN A 81 5.28 6.02 -9.77
C GLN A 81 6.30 5.36 -10.69
N THR A 82 7.08 4.40 -10.18
CA THR A 82 8.15 3.75 -10.95
C THR A 82 8.08 2.22 -10.83
N LEU A 83 8.75 1.52 -11.75
CA LEU A 83 8.92 0.08 -11.70
C LEU A 83 10.42 -0.25 -11.72
N PRO A 84 11.12 -0.16 -10.57
CA PRO A 84 12.55 -0.41 -10.54
C PRO A 84 12.84 -1.90 -10.80
N ARG A 85 14.01 -2.19 -11.42
CA ARG A 85 14.42 -3.58 -11.71
C ARG A 85 14.53 -4.44 -10.45
N ARG A 86 14.83 -3.81 -9.31
CA ARG A 86 14.83 -4.41 -7.97
C ARG A 86 14.08 -3.48 -7.04
N LEU A 87 13.25 -4.05 -6.18
CA LEU A 87 12.54 -3.28 -5.16
C LEU A 87 13.55 -2.92 -4.06
N ASP A 88 13.89 -1.64 -3.98
CA ASP A 88 14.84 -1.10 -3.01
C ASP A 88 14.12 -0.19 -2.00
N SER A 89 14.89 0.50 -1.16
CA SER A 89 14.35 1.39 -0.11
C SER A 89 13.57 2.59 -0.64
N SER A 90 13.68 2.93 -1.94
CA SER A 90 12.98 4.11 -2.50
C SER A 90 11.47 3.89 -2.65
N VAL A 91 11.02 2.63 -2.72
CA VAL A 91 9.59 2.26 -2.83
C VAL A 91 8.96 1.87 -1.49
N GLU A 92 9.75 1.91 -0.42
CA GLU A 92 9.36 1.44 0.91
C GLU A 92 9.00 2.62 1.83
N TRP A 93 7.84 2.49 2.46
CA TRP A 93 7.29 3.51 3.36
C TRP A 93 6.98 2.88 4.73
N GLU A 94 7.51 3.47 5.79
CA GLU A 94 7.21 3.11 7.17
C GLU A 94 5.91 3.85 7.58
N PRO A 95 4.81 3.13 7.86
CA PRO A 95 3.58 3.75 8.33
C PRO A 95 3.66 4.02 9.83
N ILE A 96 3.61 5.29 10.21
CA ILE A 96 3.61 5.77 11.60
C ILE A 96 2.21 6.28 11.93
N ARG A 97 1.57 5.69 12.93
CA ARG A 97 0.20 6.06 13.33
C ARG A 97 0.20 7.33 14.19
N GLU A 98 -0.70 8.24 13.87
CA GLU A 98 -0.91 9.48 14.62
C GLU A 98 -2.41 9.75 14.77
N GLY A 99 -2.96 9.34 15.91
CA GLY A 99 -4.41 9.32 16.12
C GLY A 99 -5.13 8.44 15.08
N PHE A 100 -6.00 9.07 14.30
CA PHE A 100 -6.74 8.44 13.20
C PHE A 100 -6.02 8.50 11.85
N ASN A 101 -4.92 9.26 11.75
CA ASN A 101 -4.15 9.43 10.53
C ASN A 101 -2.87 8.59 10.57
N VAL A 102 -2.17 8.57 9.44
CA VAL A 102 -0.84 8.00 9.31
C VAL A 102 0.12 9.01 8.67
N LYS A 103 1.38 8.92 9.06
CA LYS A 103 2.52 9.46 8.33
C LYS A 103 3.18 8.31 7.58
N LEU A 104 3.54 8.51 6.32
CA LEU A 104 4.31 7.55 5.54
C LEU A 104 5.75 8.05 5.43
N LYS A 105 6.67 7.39 6.11
CA LYS A 105 8.06 7.85 6.27
C LYS A 105 9.00 7.04 5.37
N THR A 106 9.94 7.69 4.71
CA THR A 106 11.01 7.04 3.96
C THR A 106 12.09 6.51 4.91
N HIS A 107 12.94 5.61 4.43
CA HIS A 107 14.14 5.18 5.17
C HIS A 107 15.05 6.33 5.61
N TYR A 108 15.00 7.47 4.91
CA TYR A 108 15.83 8.64 5.18
C TYR A 108 15.18 9.67 6.11
N GLY A 109 13.97 9.39 6.61
CA GLY A 109 13.29 10.26 7.57
C GLY A 109 12.36 11.33 6.98
N ASN A 110 12.21 11.38 5.66
CA ASN A 110 11.24 12.28 5.01
C ASN A 110 9.84 11.67 5.06
N PHE A 111 8.81 12.50 4.97
CA PHE A 111 7.43 12.05 4.98
C PHE A 111 6.71 12.36 3.68
N LEU A 112 5.84 11.44 3.23
CA LEU A 112 4.92 11.69 2.13
C LEU A 112 4.03 12.89 2.45
N ARG A 113 4.00 13.87 1.55
CA ARG A 113 3.37 15.16 1.77
C ARG A 113 2.42 15.51 0.64
N GLY A 114 1.17 15.82 0.99
CA GLY A 114 0.18 16.38 0.08
C GLY A 114 0.24 17.90 0.09
N ASN A 115 0.67 18.50 -1.01
CA ASN A 115 0.87 19.95 -1.12
C ASN A 115 -0.40 20.74 -1.50
N GLY A 116 -0.67 21.82 -0.76
CA GLY A 116 -1.74 22.80 -1.02
C GLY A 116 -1.27 24.02 -1.83
N GLY A 117 -1.92 25.17 -1.68
CA GLY A 117 -1.42 26.44 -2.21
C GLY A 117 -1.60 26.67 -3.73
N LEU A 118 -0.66 27.41 -4.33
CA LEU A 118 -0.71 27.87 -5.73
C LEU A 118 0.09 26.95 -6.67
N PRO A 119 -0.26 26.86 -7.97
CA PRO A 119 0.56 26.17 -8.96
C PRO A 119 1.99 26.75 -9.03
N PRO A 120 3.02 25.93 -9.30
CA PRO A 120 2.96 24.50 -9.59
C PRO A 120 2.87 23.60 -8.33
N TRP A 121 2.90 24.18 -7.12
CA TRP A 121 2.89 23.46 -5.85
C TRP A 121 1.52 22.81 -5.55
N ARG A 122 0.44 23.46 -5.99
CA ARG A 122 -0.93 22.98 -5.80
C ARG A 122 -1.08 21.55 -6.34
N ASN A 123 -1.63 20.67 -5.50
CA ASN A 123 -1.92 19.28 -5.81
C ASN A 123 -0.68 18.41 -6.08
N SER A 124 0.55 18.92 -5.91
CA SER A 124 1.72 18.07 -6.02
C SER A 124 1.84 17.13 -4.82
N VAL A 125 2.64 16.08 -4.98
CA VAL A 125 3.00 15.16 -3.91
C VAL A 125 4.53 15.11 -3.85
N THR A 126 5.06 15.38 -2.66
CA THR A 126 6.50 15.35 -2.41
C THR A 126 6.82 14.49 -1.20
N HIS A 127 8.09 14.21 -0.96
CA HIS A 127 8.56 13.79 0.36
C HIS A 127 9.49 14.84 0.94
N ASP A 128 9.24 15.22 2.19
CA ASP A 128 9.97 16.29 2.89
C ASP A 128 9.80 16.17 4.42
N ILE A 129 10.57 16.95 5.17
CA ILE A 129 10.36 17.14 6.61
C ILE A 129 9.66 18.48 6.80
N PRO A 130 8.42 18.52 7.32
CA PRO A 130 7.75 19.79 7.55
C PRO A 130 8.49 20.59 8.63
N HIS A 131 9.08 21.72 8.25
CA HIS A 131 9.77 22.62 9.17
C HIS A 131 8.88 23.74 9.73
N ARG A 132 7.76 24.03 9.06
CA ARG A 132 6.83 25.11 9.44
C ARG A 132 5.59 24.55 10.13
N THR A 133 5.14 25.22 11.18
CA THR A 133 3.93 24.83 11.94
C THR A 133 2.70 24.71 11.04
N SER A 134 2.50 25.64 10.10
CA SER A 134 1.35 25.66 9.19
C SER A 134 1.30 24.49 8.18
N THR A 135 2.35 23.69 8.10
CA THR A 135 2.44 22.57 7.16
C THR A 135 2.72 21.24 7.82
N GLN A 136 2.68 21.18 9.16
CA GLN A 136 2.86 19.93 9.92
C GLN A 136 1.81 18.90 9.54
N ASP A 137 0.57 19.33 9.30
CA ASP A 137 -0.53 18.41 9.00
C ASP A 137 -0.53 17.93 7.53
N TRP A 138 0.32 18.49 6.67
CA TRP A 138 0.33 18.14 5.24
C TRP A 138 0.95 16.76 4.97
N VAL A 139 1.56 16.15 6.00
CA VAL A 139 2.09 14.78 5.96
C VAL A 139 1.12 13.76 6.58
N LEU A 140 -0.03 14.21 7.08
CA LEU A 140 -1.07 13.34 7.60
C LEU A 140 -1.95 12.83 6.47
N TRP A 141 -2.13 11.52 6.46
CA TRP A 141 -2.99 10.82 5.53
C TRP A 141 -3.98 9.97 6.30
N GLU A 142 -5.26 10.13 5.99
CA GLU A 142 -6.29 9.21 6.42
C GLU A 142 -6.31 8.00 5.48
N VAL A 143 -6.51 6.81 6.05
CA VAL A 143 -6.47 5.55 5.32
C VAL A 143 -7.87 5.00 5.16
N ASP A 144 -8.39 5.09 3.94
CA ASP A 144 -9.66 4.47 3.55
C ASP A 144 -9.38 3.06 3.04
N VAL A 145 -9.71 2.03 3.82
CA VAL A 145 -9.55 0.63 3.39
C VAL A 145 -10.65 0.28 2.39
N VAL A 146 -10.26 0.01 1.13
CA VAL A 146 -11.21 -0.34 0.05
C VAL A 146 -11.27 -1.84 -0.22
N GLU A 147 -10.27 -2.60 0.22
CA GLU A 147 -10.28 -4.06 0.13
C GLU A 147 -9.54 -4.64 1.33
N ILE A 148 -10.14 -5.63 2.00
CA ILE A 148 -9.58 -6.31 3.17
C ILE A 148 -8.90 -7.61 2.71
N ARG A 149 -7.77 -7.96 3.32
CA ARG A 149 -7.13 -9.27 3.17
C ARG A 149 -7.99 -10.28 3.92
N LEU A 150 -8.68 -11.15 3.19
CA LEU A 150 -9.26 -12.35 3.78
C LEU A 150 -8.09 -13.30 4.10
N LEU A 151 -7.81 -13.50 5.38
CA LEU A 151 -7.02 -14.66 5.79
C LEU A 151 -7.86 -15.87 5.43
N GLU A 152 -7.37 -16.72 4.53
CA GLU A 152 -8.01 -18.01 4.31
C GLU A 152 -8.11 -18.72 5.67
N PRO A 153 -9.31 -19.23 6.06
CA PRO A 153 -9.38 -20.09 7.22
C PRO A 153 -8.45 -21.27 6.97
N SER A 154 -7.51 -21.49 7.90
CA SER A 154 -6.64 -22.66 7.90
C SER A 154 -7.46 -23.90 7.55
N PRO A 155 -7.03 -24.75 6.60
CA PRO A 155 -7.81 -25.92 6.22
C PRO A 155 -8.08 -26.75 7.46
N SER A 156 -9.36 -26.79 7.87
CA SER A 156 -9.84 -27.65 8.94
C SER A 156 -9.35 -29.07 8.66
N PRO A 157 -8.84 -29.82 9.64
CA PRO A 157 -8.45 -31.20 9.41
C PRO A 157 -9.69 -31.97 8.92
N SER A 158 -9.63 -32.46 7.69
CA SER A 158 -10.70 -33.23 7.07
C SER A 158 -11.07 -34.42 7.98
N PRO A 159 -12.36 -34.74 8.15
CA PRO A 159 -12.75 -35.92 8.91
C PRO A 159 -12.21 -37.15 8.20
N THR A 160 -11.43 -37.94 8.93
CA THR A 160 -10.87 -39.22 8.51
C THR A 160 -11.98 -40.07 7.87
N GLN A 161 -11.89 -40.33 6.56
CA GLN A 161 -12.74 -41.32 5.93
C GLN A 161 -12.41 -42.66 6.58
N ASN A 162 -13.35 -43.19 7.37
CA ASN A 162 -13.31 -44.54 7.87
C ASN A 162 -13.25 -45.49 6.67
N PHE A 163 -12.07 -46.08 6.43
CA PHE A 163 -11.92 -47.22 5.54
C PHE A 163 -12.79 -48.36 6.09
N LEU A 164 -13.87 -48.68 5.37
CA LEU A 164 -14.56 -49.95 5.54
C LEU A 164 -13.61 -51.06 5.09
N PRO A 165 -13.38 -52.13 5.88
CA PRO A 165 -12.58 -53.25 5.43
C PRO A 165 -13.28 -53.96 4.26
N GLN A 166 -12.55 -54.12 3.15
CA GLN A 166 -12.98 -54.92 2.00
C GLN A 166 -13.18 -56.38 2.44
N GLN A 167 -14.36 -56.94 2.19
CA GLN A 167 -14.57 -58.37 2.25
C GLN A 167 -13.93 -59.04 1.03
N ASP A 168 -13.06 -59.99 1.31
CA ASP A 168 -12.32 -60.80 0.35
C ASP A 168 -13.21 -61.92 -0.21
N PRO A 169 -13.51 -61.99 -1.52
CA PRO A 169 -14.32 -63.06 -2.10
C PRO A 169 -13.38 -64.12 -2.68
N SER A 170 -12.67 -64.85 -1.84
CA SER A 170 -11.91 -66.01 -2.31
C SER A 170 -11.81 -67.11 -1.24
N ARG A 171 -12.91 -67.86 -1.10
CA ARG A 171 -12.82 -69.25 -0.65
C ARG A 171 -13.80 -70.10 -1.45
N GLN A 172 -13.29 -70.66 -2.54
CA GLN A 172 -13.83 -71.88 -3.14
C GLN A 172 -13.66 -72.99 -2.12
N GLU A 173 -14.77 -73.56 -1.64
CA GLU A 173 -14.78 -74.92 -1.11
C GLU A 173 -15.41 -75.82 -2.17
N ALA A 174 -14.57 -76.64 -2.78
CA ALA A 174 -14.97 -77.85 -3.46
C ALA A 174 -15.40 -78.85 -2.38
N HIS A 175 -16.58 -79.45 -2.50
CA HIS A 175 -16.82 -80.80 -2.00
C HIS A 175 -18.10 -81.43 -2.60
N VAL A 176 -17.83 -82.56 -3.27
CA VAL A 176 -18.66 -83.76 -3.55
C VAL A 176 -19.75 -83.64 -4.62
#